data_AF-A0A5C5VYL2-F1
#
_entry.id   AF-A0A5C5VYL2-F1
#
_cell.length_a   1.000
_cell.length_b   1.000
_cell.length_c   1.000
_cell.angle_alpha   90.00
_cell.angle_beta   90.00
_cell.angle_gamma   90.00
#
_symmetry.space_group_name_H-M   'P 1'
#
loop_
_entity.id
_entity.type
_entity.pdbx_description
1 polymer ?
#
loop_
_entity_poly.entity_id
_entity_poly.type
_entity_poly.pdbx_seq_one_letter_code
_entity_poly.pdbx_strand_id
1 'polypeptide(L)'
;MHVHEALAALSRRAYALVLVNRLIYDDQSDGMELIARMKSSQAAAATPVMLISNFPDAQARAVSAGAVPGFGKSALASPRTRAMLAAYLPAKAVGAETRT
;
A
#
# COMPACT_ATOMS: atom_id res chain seq x y z
N MET A 1 2.28 4.98 -13.68
CA MET A 1 1.23 5.49 -12.78
C MET A 1 1.86 6.54 -11.87
N HIS A 2 1.38 7.77 -11.96
CA HIS A 2 1.79 8.90 -11.15
C HIS A 2 0.91 9.06 -9.89
N VAL A 3 1.34 9.89 -8.93
CA VAL A 3 0.60 10.16 -7.67
C VAL A 3 -0.84 10.63 -7.93
N HIS A 4 -1.06 11.53 -8.89
CA HIS A 4 -2.38 12.06 -9.19
C HIS A 4 -3.34 10.99 -9.75
N GLU A 5 -2.83 10.06 -10.56
CA GLU A 5 -3.61 8.94 -11.09
C GLU A 5 -4.00 7.96 -9.98
N ALA A 6 -3.10 7.70 -9.02
CA ALA A 6 -3.37 6.86 -7.87
C ALA A 6 -4.49 7.47 -7.00
N LEU A 7 -4.45 8.78 -6.74
CA LEU A 7 -5.51 9.48 -6.01
C LEU A 7 -6.86 9.44 -6.75
N ALA A 8 -6.85 9.66 -8.07
CA ALA A 8 -8.05 9.54 -8.88
C ALA A 8 -8.64 8.12 -8.84
N ALA A 9 -7.79 7.09 -8.81
CA ALA A 9 -8.23 5.71 -8.68
C ALA A 9 -8.85 5.42 -7.29
N LEU A 10 -8.30 6.00 -6.22
CA LEU A 10 -8.81 5.87 -4.85
C LEU A 10 -10.19 6.52 -4.67
N SER A 11 -10.51 7.57 -5.43
CA SER A 11 -11.84 8.18 -5.40
C SER A 11 -12.92 7.38 -6.13
N ARG A 12 -12.54 6.45 -7.01
CA ARG A 12 -13.49 5.69 -7.85
C ARG A 12 -13.99 4.40 -7.21
N ARG A 13 -13.25 3.83 -6.27
CA ARG A 13 -13.63 2.60 -5.55
C ARG A 13 -12.87 2.46 -4.24
N ALA A 14 -13.43 1.69 -3.33
CA ALA A 14 -12.74 1.28 -2.11
C ALA A 14 -11.66 0.23 -2.40
N TYR A 15 -10.56 0.31 -1.66
CA TYR A 15 -9.48 -0.69 -1.65
C TYR A 15 -9.29 -1.20 -0.23
N ALA A 16 -9.03 -2.50 -0.08
CA ALA A 16 -8.73 -3.09 1.22
C ALA A 16 -7.34 -2.67 1.75
N LEU A 17 -6.39 -2.46 0.83
CA LEU A 17 -5.01 -2.08 1.14
C LEU A 17 -4.39 -1.38 -0.08
N VAL A 18 -3.58 -0.35 0.18
CA VAL A 18 -2.74 0.31 -0.82
C VAL A 18 -1.27 0.04 -0.52
N LEU A 19 -0.52 -0.36 -1.54
CA LEU A 19 0.92 -0.59 -1.44
C LEU A 19 1.64 0.51 -2.23
N VAL A 20 2.60 1.17 -1.58
CA VAL A 20 3.32 2.31 -2.17
C VAL A 20 4.82 2.06 -2.14
N ASN A 21 5.49 2.14 -3.28
CA ASN A 21 6.95 2.17 -3.30
C ASN A 21 7.45 3.55 -2.86
N ARG A 22 8.57 3.63 -2.12
CA ARG A 22 9.18 4.93 -1.72
C ARG A 22 9.47 5.85 -2.92
N LEU A 23 9.99 5.28 -4.00
CA LEU A 23 10.12 5.99 -5.27
C LEU A 23 9.12 5.37 -6.24
N ILE A 24 8.27 6.21 -6.80
CA ILE A 24 7.33 5.79 -7.85
C ILE A 24 8.13 5.45 -9.11
N TYR A 25 7.79 4.34 -9.75
CA TYR A 25 8.61 3.78 -10.84
C TYR A 25 8.71 4.72 -12.06
N ASP A 26 7.63 5.43 -12.35
CA ASP A 26 7.45 6.20 -13.59
C ASP A 26 8.27 7.50 -13.61
N ASP A 27 8.18 8.26 -12.52
CA ASP A 27 8.72 9.62 -12.42
C ASP A 27 9.67 9.82 -11.23
N GLN A 28 9.94 8.74 -10.47
CA GLN A 28 10.73 8.77 -9.24
C GLN A 28 10.20 9.73 -8.17
N SER A 29 8.93 10.14 -8.28
CA SER A 29 8.27 10.94 -7.25
C SER A 29 8.29 10.22 -5.91
N ASP A 30 8.26 11.00 -4.82
CA ASP A 30 8.28 10.46 -3.48
C ASP A 30 6.91 9.86 -3.13
N GLY A 31 6.85 8.54 -2.98
CA GLY A 31 5.64 7.83 -2.56
C GLY A 31 5.13 8.26 -1.19
N MET A 32 5.96 8.92 -0.38
CA MET A 32 5.53 9.53 0.89
C MET A 32 4.51 10.65 0.67
N GLU A 33 4.60 11.37 -0.44
CA GLU A 33 3.61 12.39 -0.81
C GLU A 33 2.23 11.78 -1.01
N LEU A 34 2.16 10.62 -1.68
CA LEU A 34 0.91 9.88 -1.85
C LEU A 34 0.33 9.46 -0.50
N ILE A 35 1.15 8.93 0.42
CA ILE A 35 0.72 8.54 1.76
C ILE A 35 0.13 9.73 2.51
N ALA A 36 0.83 10.87 2.53
CA ALA A 36 0.35 12.08 3.21
C ALA A 36 -0.97 12.58 2.62
N ARG A 37 -1.07 12.66 1.28
CA ARG A 37 -2.30 13.09 0.58
C ARG A 37 -3.48 12.15 0.83
N MET A 38 -3.23 10.84 0.89
CA MET A 38 -4.27 9.85 1.25
C MET A 38 -4.79 10.08 2.66
N LYS A 39 -3.89 10.29 3.63
CA LYS A 39 -4.26 10.41 5.04
C LYS A 39 -4.93 11.73 5.38
N SER A 40 -4.67 12.77 4.59
CA SER A 40 -5.38 14.06 4.69
C SER A 40 -6.71 14.10 3.91
N SER A 41 -7.05 13.07 3.12
CA SER A 41 -8.28 13.04 2.31
C SER A 41 -9.40 12.28 3.00
N GLN A 42 -10.57 12.89 3.17
CA GLN A 42 -11.73 12.24 3.80
C GLN A 42 -12.15 10.94 3.09
N ALA A 43 -11.97 10.87 1.77
CA ALA A 43 -12.34 9.69 0.98
C ALA A 43 -11.37 8.51 1.13
N ALA A 44 -10.12 8.76 1.52
CA ALA A 44 -9.04 7.75 1.53
C ALA A 44 -8.34 7.59 2.89
N ALA A 45 -8.62 8.45 3.88
CA ALA A 45 -7.93 8.44 5.16
C ALA A 45 -8.07 7.11 5.91
N ALA A 46 -9.25 6.49 5.81
CA ALA A 46 -9.53 5.19 6.43
C ALA A 46 -8.86 4.01 5.71
N THR A 47 -8.45 4.17 4.45
CA THR A 47 -7.83 3.10 3.67
C THR A 47 -6.42 2.79 4.23
N PRO A 48 -6.12 1.53 4.59
CA PRO A 48 -4.78 1.13 5.01
C PRO A 48 -3.78 1.33 3.89
N VAL A 49 -2.59 1.84 4.22
CA VAL A 49 -1.49 2.04 3.27
C VAL A 49 -0.19 1.53 3.87
N MET A 50 0.58 0.77 3.10
CA MET A 50 1.91 0.26 3.47
C MET A 50 2.99 0.79 2.53
N LEU A 51 4.14 1.17 3.11
CA LEU A 51 5.33 1.49 2.34
C LEU A 51 6.14 0.22 2.02
N ILE A 52 6.54 0.08 0.75
CA ILE A 52 7.50 -0.91 0.27
C ILE A 52 8.88 -0.25 0.17
N SER A 53 9.71 -0.47 1.19
CA SER A 53 11.06 0.10 1.29
C SER A 53 11.95 -0.69 2.24
N ASN A 54 13.20 -0.93 1.84
CA ASN A 54 14.22 -1.54 2.69
C ASN A 54 14.81 -0.54 3.72
N PHE A 55 14.52 0.75 3.59
CA PHE A 55 15.08 1.78 4.47
C PHE A 55 14.25 1.93 5.76
N PRO A 56 14.81 1.68 6.96
CA PRO A 56 14.09 1.80 8.22
C PRO A 56 13.53 3.20 8.47
N ASP A 57 14.32 4.25 8.17
CA ASP A 57 13.87 5.64 8.36
C ASP A 57 12.66 5.97 7.49
N ALA A 58 12.63 5.45 6.26
CA ALA A 58 11.48 5.64 5.38
C ALA A 58 10.23 4.94 5.94
N GLN A 59 10.38 3.74 6.53
CA GLN A 59 9.29 3.04 7.21
C GLN A 59 8.77 3.84 8.40
N ALA A 60 9.67 4.35 9.25
CA ALA A 60 9.30 5.16 10.41
C ALA A 60 8.54 6.43 10.00
N ARG A 61 9.02 7.14 8.98
CA ARG A 61 8.32 8.31 8.45
C ARG A 61 6.94 7.97 7.89
N ALA A 62 6.77 6.82 7.24
CA ALA A 62 5.48 6.43 6.66
C ALA A 62 4.47 6.18 7.78
N VAL A 63 4.88 5.46 8.83
CA VAL A 63 4.03 5.21 10.00
C VAL A 63 3.68 6.53 10.70
N SER A 64 4.63 7.44 10.87
CA SER A 64 4.38 8.78 11.42
C SER A 64 3.36 9.58 10.60
N ALA A 65 3.34 9.39 9.27
CA ALA A 65 2.36 9.99 8.37
C ALA A 65 0.99 9.27 8.36
N GLY A 66 0.79 8.24 9.20
CA GLY A 66 -0.48 7.50 9.32
C GLY A 66 -0.57 6.22 8.46
N ALA A 67 0.54 5.78 7.86
CA ALA A 67 0.62 4.46 7.25
C ALA A 67 0.60 3.36 8.34
N VAL A 68 0.16 2.17 7.96
CA VAL A 68 0.41 0.98 8.79
C VAL A 68 1.83 0.46 8.51
N PRO A 69 2.42 -0.36 9.41
CA PRO A 69 3.76 -0.89 9.20
C PRO A 69 3.89 -1.58 7.83
N GLY A 70 4.88 -1.15 7.05
CA GLY A 70 5.19 -1.71 5.74
C GLY A 70 6.31 -2.74 5.79
N PHE A 71 6.81 -3.14 4.62
CA PHE A 71 7.86 -4.17 4.50
C PHE A 71 8.93 -3.79 3.49
N GLY A 72 10.10 -4.43 3.63
CA GLY A 72 11.20 -4.31 2.69
C GLY A 72 10.97 -5.10 1.41
N LYS A 73 11.47 -4.59 0.29
CA LYS A 73 11.56 -5.32 -0.99
C LYS A 73 12.29 -6.66 -0.83
N SER A 74 13.34 -6.71 0.00
CA SER A 74 14.07 -7.96 0.29
C SER A 74 13.23 -8.99 1.06
N ALA A 75 12.14 -8.56 1.70
CA ALA A 75 11.25 -9.42 2.49
C ALA A 75 9.96 -9.82 1.75
N LEU A 76 9.85 -9.54 0.44
CA LEU A 76 8.61 -9.76 -0.32
C LEU A 76 8.07 -11.20 -0.22
N ALA A 77 8.96 -12.19 -0.27
CA ALA A 77 8.60 -13.60 -0.18
C ALA A 77 8.52 -14.15 1.26
N SER A 78 8.78 -13.31 2.27
CA SER A 78 8.85 -13.79 3.65
C SER A 78 7.47 -14.17 4.21
N PRO A 79 7.39 -15.21 5.06
CA PRO A 79 6.16 -15.53 5.79
C PRO A 79 5.62 -14.35 6.59
N ARG A 80 6.52 -13.50 7.12
CA ARG A 80 6.17 -12.28 7.83
C ARG A 80 5.40 -11.30 6.94
N THR A 81 5.88 -11.01 5.73
CA THR A 81 5.17 -10.14 4.79
C THR A 81 3.79 -10.70 4.45
N ARG A 82 3.66 -12.02 4.28
CA ARG A 82 2.36 -12.66 4.07
C ARG A 82 1.40 -12.43 5.24
N ALA A 83 1.88 -12.60 6.48
CA ALA A 83 1.07 -12.34 7.66
C ALA A 83 0.63 -10.87 7.77
N MET A 84 1.53 -9.92 7.44
CA MET A 84 1.20 -8.50 7.42
C MET A 84 0.11 -8.18 6.39
N LEU A 85 0.21 -8.73 5.17
CA LEU A 85 -0.79 -8.53 4.12
C LEU A 85 -2.14 -9.17 4.50
N ALA A 86 -2.12 -10.37 5.09
CA ALA A 86 -3.33 -11.10 5.49
C ALA A 86 -4.16 -10.37 6.55
N ALA A 87 -3.56 -9.46 7.33
CA ALA A 87 -4.30 -8.65 8.31
C ALA A 87 -5.24 -7.61 7.65
N TYR A 88 -5.05 -7.30 6.37
CA TYR A 88 -5.82 -6.28 5.64
C TYR A 88 -6.56 -6.83 4.42
N LEU A 89 -6.04 -7.89 3.80
CA LEU A 89 -6.64 -8.47 2.61
C LEU A 89 -7.71 -9.50 3.00
N PRO A 90 -8.88 -9.50 2.33
CA PRO A 90 -9.84 -10.57 2.51
C PRO A 90 -9.21 -11.91 2.11
N ALA A 91 -9.64 -12.99 2.76
CA ALA A 91 -9.28 -14.33 2.32
C ALA A 91 -9.66 -14.48 0.84
N LYS A 92 -8.74 -15.04 0.04
CA LYS A 92 -9.03 -15.34 -1.36
C LYS A 92 -10.27 -16.22 -1.37
N ALA A 93 -11.35 -15.76 -2.01
CA ALA A 93 -12.54 -16.57 -2.20
C ALA A 93 -12.11 -17.86 -2.93
N VAL A 94 -12.27 -19.00 -2.26
CA VAL A 94 -12.05 -20.31 -2.86
C VAL A 94 -13.29 -20.61 -3.71
N GLY A 95 -13.18 -20.40 -5.03
CA GLY A 95 -14.24 -20.80 -5.96
C GLY A 95 -14.26 -20.02 -7.28
N ALA A 96 -13.52 -20.50 -8.28
CA ALA A 96 -13.89 -20.48 -9.71
C ALA A 96 -12.84 -21.18 -10.59
N GLU A 97 -12.24 -22.29 -10.13
CA GLU A 97 -11.51 -23.20 -11.02
C GLU A 97 -11.96 -24.63 -10.73
N THR A 98 -13.21 -24.91 -11.13
CA THR A 98 -13.60 -26.25 -11.55
C THR A 98 -14.20 -26.06 -12.93
N ARG A 99 -13.39 -26.31 -13.96
CA ARG A 99 -13.89 -26.60 -15.31
C ARG A 99 -13.21 -27.89 -15.74
N THR A 100 -14.08 -28.91 -15.84
CA THR A 100 -14.05 -30.15 -16.63
C THR A 100 -12.78 -30.46 -17.41
#